data_AF-A0A920KPD6-F1
#
_entry.id   AF-A0A920KPD6-F1
#
_cell.length_a   1.000
_cell.length_b   1.000
_cell.length_c   1.000
_cell.angle_alpha   90.00
_cell.angle_beta   90.00
_cell.angle_gamma   90.00
#
_symmetry.space_group_name_H-M   'P 1'
#
loop_
_entity.id
_entity.type
_entity.pdbx_description
1 polymer ?
#
loop_
_entity_poly.entity_id
_entity_poly.type
_entity_poly.pdbx_seq_one_letter_code
_entity_poly.pdbx_strand_id
1 'polypeptide(L)'
;MGLFERYLSVWVGLCILAGVALVMFCPKCLRHWPGLEVARVNLVVAVLIWIMIYPMMVQVDFGSIRSIGARPKGLIITLIVNWLIKPFTMAALGWVFFRFLFADLVDPQTAGEYIAGMILLGVAPCTAMVFVWSQLTEGDANYTLVQVSVNDVIMIFRLCAAGCLSVGGNGHCGALEYAGALRCTVCGDPPSRRCADSQSATSA
;
A
#
# COMPACT_ATOMS: atom_id res chain seq x y z
N MET A 1 5.32 27.52 12.49
CA MET A 1 4.45 26.33 12.53
C MET A 1 3.02 26.75 12.82
N GLY A 2 2.14 26.59 11.82
CA GLY A 2 0.72 26.91 11.96
C GLY A 2 0.02 25.96 12.95
N LEU A 3 -1.20 26.33 13.38
CA LEU A 3 -2.03 25.47 14.25
C LEU A 3 -2.28 24.08 13.63
N PHE A 4 -2.39 24.00 12.30
CA PHE A 4 -2.62 22.75 11.58
C PHE A 4 -1.43 21.79 11.66
N GLU A 5 -0.22 22.27 11.37
CA GLU A 5 1.02 21.47 11.38
C GLU A 5 1.30 20.92 12.78
N ARG A 6 1.06 21.74 13.81
CA ARG A 6 1.29 21.38 15.22
C ARG A 6 0.31 20.30 15.73
N TYR A 7 -0.93 20.30 15.25
CA TYR A 7 -1.98 19.38 15.70
C TYR A 7 -2.33 18.30 14.67
N LEU A 8 -1.49 18.08 13.65
CA LEU A 8 -1.78 17.18 12.53
C LEU A 8 -2.14 15.77 13.00
N SER A 9 -1.42 15.20 13.97
CA SER A 9 -1.74 13.88 14.52
C SER A 9 -3.10 13.82 15.23
N VAL A 10 -3.50 14.91 15.90
CA VAL A 10 -4.80 15.01 16.58
C VAL A 10 -5.91 15.08 15.55
N TRP A 11 -5.74 15.89 14.50
CA TRP A 11 -6.70 15.98 13.39
C TRP A 11 -6.85 14.65 12.66
N VAL A 12 -5.75 13.96 12.35
CA VAL A 12 -5.78 12.62 11.74
C VAL A 12 -6.52 11.63 12.64
N GLY A 13 -6.23 11.62 13.94
CA GLY A 13 -6.92 10.76 14.91
C GLY A 13 -8.42 11.06 14.97
N LEU A 14 -8.81 12.33 14.97
CA LEU A 14 -10.21 12.75 14.97
C LEU A 14 -10.93 12.34 13.69
N CYS A 15 -10.28 12.49 12.52
CA CYS A 15 -10.82 12.02 11.25
C CYS A 15 -11.02 10.50 11.21
N ILE A 16 -10.08 9.71 11.77
CA ILE A 16 -10.21 8.26 11.88
C ILE A 16 -11.41 7.91 12.77
N LEU A 17 -11.50 8.49 13.96
CA LEU A 17 -12.60 8.24 14.91
C LEU A 17 -13.95 8.64 14.32
N ALA A 18 -14.03 9.80 13.67
CA ALA A 18 -15.23 10.26 12.99
C ALA A 18 -15.63 9.33 11.84
N GLY A 19 -14.67 8.87 11.04
CA GLY A 19 -14.91 7.91 9.96
C GLY A 19 -15.45 6.58 10.47
N VAL A 20 -14.84 6.02 11.53
CA VAL A 20 -15.31 4.77 12.15
C VAL A 20 -16.71 4.94 12.74
N ALA A 21 -16.95 6.04 13.47
CA ALA A 21 -18.26 6.34 14.03
C ALA A 21 -19.32 6.47 12.92
N LEU A 22 -19.00 7.18 11.83
CA LEU A 22 -19.90 7.35 10.69
C LEU A 22 -20.32 6.00 10.08
N VAL A 23 -19.36 5.10 9.90
CA VAL A 23 -19.61 3.74 9.35
C VAL A 23 -20.46 2.91 10.31
N MET A 24 -20.25 3.02 11.63
CA MET A 24 -21.03 2.30 12.63
C MET A 24 -22.47 2.84 12.78
N PHE A 25 -22.66 4.17 12.72
CA PHE A 25 -23.97 4.79 12.94
C PHE A 25 -24.87 4.83 11.69
N CYS A 26 -24.31 4.91 10.46
CA CYS A 26 -25.11 4.82 9.24
C CYS A 26 -24.58 3.80 8.22
N PRO A 27 -24.61 2.49 8.52
CA PRO A 27 -24.24 1.45 7.53
C PRO A 27 -25.19 1.44 6.32
N LYS A 28 -26.42 1.92 6.48
CA LYS A 28 -27.44 2.01 5.41
C LYS A 28 -27.17 3.18 4.43
N CYS A 29 -26.56 4.27 4.88
CA CYS A 29 -26.21 5.41 4.02
C CYS A 29 -25.12 5.02 3.02
N LEU A 30 -24.08 4.31 3.48
CA LEU A 30 -22.99 3.83 2.62
C LEU A 30 -23.47 2.79 1.60
N ARG A 31 -24.57 2.08 1.89
CA ARG A 31 -25.17 1.08 1.00
C ARG A 31 -26.02 1.68 -0.12
N HIS A 32 -26.28 3.00 -0.09
CA HIS A 32 -26.95 3.75 -1.17
C HIS A 32 -25.97 4.33 -2.21
N TRP A 33 -24.70 4.49 -1.84
CA TRP A 33 -23.64 4.99 -2.73
C TRP A 33 -23.24 4.04 -3.88
N PRO A 34 -23.44 2.71 -3.80
CA PRO A 34 -23.28 1.79 -4.93
C PRO A 34 -24.29 2.02 -6.07
N GLY A 35 -25.34 2.81 -5.87
CA GLY A 35 -26.28 3.17 -6.94
C GLY A 35 -25.65 3.97 -8.09
N LEU A 36 -24.43 4.48 -7.90
CA LEU A 36 -23.59 5.16 -8.89
C LEU A 36 -22.48 4.26 -9.46
N GLU A 37 -22.65 2.93 -9.38
CA GLU A 37 -21.77 1.97 -10.04
C GLU A 37 -22.14 1.84 -11.52
N VAL A 38 -21.19 2.20 -12.39
CA VAL A 38 -21.25 1.85 -13.81
C VAL A 38 -20.19 0.77 -14.03
N ALA A 39 -20.61 -0.42 -14.44
CA ALA A 39 -19.72 -1.56 -14.72
C ALA A 39 -18.79 -1.96 -13.54
N ARG A 40 -19.33 -2.02 -12.31
CA ARG A 40 -18.61 -2.34 -11.06
C ARG A 40 -17.52 -1.33 -10.64
N VAL A 41 -17.44 -0.17 -11.30
CA VAL A 41 -16.52 0.91 -10.90
C VAL A 41 -17.32 1.99 -10.18
N ASN A 42 -16.99 2.21 -8.90
CA ASN A 42 -17.60 3.27 -8.10
C ASN A 42 -17.08 4.64 -8.56
N LEU A 43 -17.91 5.38 -9.30
CA LEU A 43 -17.53 6.69 -9.84
C LEU A 43 -17.13 7.69 -8.75
N VAL A 44 -17.76 7.61 -7.57
CA VAL A 44 -17.45 8.49 -6.43
C VAL A 44 -16.04 8.23 -5.93
N VAL A 45 -15.66 6.97 -5.78
CA VAL A 45 -14.30 6.57 -5.38
C VAL A 45 -13.27 7.01 -6.44
N ALA A 46 -13.58 6.84 -7.73
CA ALA A 46 -12.70 7.27 -8.81
C ALA A 46 -12.41 8.79 -8.76
N VAL A 47 -13.45 9.61 -8.55
CA VAL A 47 -13.29 11.06 -8.41
C VAL A 47 -12.51 11.43 -7.14
N LEU A 48 -12.77 10.77 -6.01
CA LEU A 48 -12.03 11.00 -4.76
C LEU A 48 -10.54 10.68 -4.91
N ILE A 49 -10.20 9.58 -5.58
CA ILE A 49 -8.82 9.20 -5.87
C ILE A 49 -8.19 10.24 -6.82
N TRP A 50 -8.92 10.70 -7.84
CA TRP A 50 -8.41 11.71 -8.77
C TRP A 50 -8.08 13.03 -8.06
N ILE A 51 -8.96 13.50 -7.16
CA ILE A 51 -8.73 14.69 -6.33
C ILE A 51 -7.50 14.50 -5.44
N MET A 52 -7.27 13.29 -4.90
CA MET A 52 -6.09 13.00 -4.08
C MET A 52 -4.78 12.96 -4.89
N ILE A 53 -4.82 12.54 -6.15
CA ILE A 53 -3.64 12.47 -7.04
C ILE A 53 -3.26 13.86 -7.55
N TYR A 54 -4.24 14.73 -7.81
CA TYR A 54 -4.03 16.08 -8.33
C TYR A 54 -2.97 16.93 -7.58
N PRO A 55 -3.00 17.05 -6.23
CA PRO A 55 -2.03 17.88 -5.51
C PRO A 55 -0.58 17.41 -5.65
N MET A 56 -0.37 16.12 -5.90
CA MET A 56 0.97 15.58 -6.16
C MET A 56 1.49 15.97 -7.54
N MET A 57 0.62 15.98 -8.56
CA MET A 57 0.99 16.32 -9.94
C MET A 57 1.39 17.80 -10.07
N VAL A 58 0.69 18.70 -9.39
CA VAL A 58 0.95 20.16 -9.47
C VAL A 58 2.27 20.55 -8.80
N GLN A 59 2.77 19.75 -7.86
CA GLN A 59 4.00 20.05 -7.12
C GLN A 59 5.28 19.52 -7.82
N VAL A 60 5.15 19.01 -9.05
CA VAL A 60 6.29 18.53 -9.85
C VAL A 60 6.93 19.66 -10.63
N ASP A 61 8.20 19.96 -10.34
CA ASP A 61 9.03 20.84 -11.18
C ASP A 61 9.96 20.00 -12.08
N PHE A 62 9.72 20.05 -13.40
CA PHE A 62 10.50 19.28 -14.38
C PHE A 62 11.94 19.78 -14.56
N GLY A 63 12.23 21.03 -14.17
CA GLY A 63 13.58 21.60 -14.25
C GLY A 63 14.53 21.01 -13.23
N SER A 64 14.06 20.74 -12.02
CA SER A 64 14.85 20.19 -10.92
C SER A 64 15.05 18.67 -10.99
N ILE A 65 14.15 17.93 -11.66
CA ILE A 65 14.26 16.46 -11.82
C ILE A 65 15.62 16.00 -12.39
N ARG A 66 16.20 16.79 -13.32
CA ARG A 66 17.46 16.43 -13.97
C ARG A 66 18.67 16.54 -13.05
N SER A 67 18.65 17.43 -12.06
CA SER A 67 19.76 17.63 -11.11
C SER A 67 19.73 16.61 -9.96
N ILE A 68 18.54 16.11 -9.64
CA ILE A 68 18.28 15.15 -8.56
C ILE A 68 18.86 13.76 -8.85
N GLY A 69 18.87 13.35 -10.12
CA GLY A 69 19.49 12.09 -10.56
C GLY A 69 20.98 11.95 -10.22
N ALA A 70 21.66 13.06 -9.88
CA ALA A 70 23.07 13.07 -9.50
C ALA A 70 23.35 12.53 -8.08
N ARG A 71 22.32 12.29 -7.25
CA ARG A 71 22.45 11.82 -5.85
C ARG A 71 21.81 10.44 -5.61
N PRO A 72 22.37 9.34 -6.18
CA PRO A 72 21.74 8.02 -6.14
C PRO A 72 21.82 7.31 -4.79
N LYS A 73 22.68 7.74 -3.87
CA LYS A 73 22.91 7.04 -2.58
C LYS A 73 21.63 6.91 -1.74
N GLY A 74 20.82 7.97 -1.64
CA GLY A 74 19.56 7.93 -0.90
C GLY A 74 18.52 6.99 -1.53
N LEU A 75 18.49 6.96 -2.86
CA LEU A 75 17.62 6.10 -3.66
C LEU A 75 17.92 4.62 -3.46
N ILE A 76 19.21 4.26 -3.51
CA ILE A 76 19.68 2.88 -3.36
C ILE A 76 19.37 2.35 -1.95
N ILE A 77 19.66 3.15 -0.91
CA ILE A 77 19.39 2.77 0.47
C ILE A 77 17.88 2.56 0.68
N THR A 78 17.07 3.49 0.21
CA THR A 78 15.61 3.39 0.29
C THR A 78 15.11 2.13 -0.42
N LEU A 79 15.65 1.81 -1.60
CA LEU A 79 15.24 0.64 -2.35
C LEU A 79 15.58 -0.67 -1.64
N ILE A 80 16.79 -0.76 -1.06
CA ILE A 80 17.22 -1.91 -0.27
C ILE A 80 16.30 -2.06 0.95
N VAL A 81 16.05 -0.99 1.68
CA VAL A 81 15.18 -1.03 2.88
C VAL A 81 13.74 -1.41 2.50
N ASN A 82 13.19 -0.79 1.46
CA ASN A 82 11.80 -1.01 1.02
C ASN A 82 11.54 -2.44 0.55
N TRP A 83 12.52 -3.08 -0.07
CA TRP A 83 12.32 -4.41 -0.65
C TRP A 83 12.95 -5.55 0.15
N LEU A 84 14.01 -5.29 0.90
CA LEU A 84 14.71 -6.33 1.65
C LEU A 84 14.29 -6.34 3.11
N ILE A 85 14.04 -5.16 3.70
CA ILE A 85 13.77 -5.07 5.15
C ILE A 85 12.26 -5.02 5.38
N LYS A 86 11.55 -4.12 4.69
CA LYS A 86 10.12 -3.85 4.93
C LYS A 86 9.20 -5.07 4.77
N PRO A 87 9.23 -5.85 3.67
CA PRO A 87 8.29 -6.95 3.49
C PRO A 87 8.55 -8.11 4.46
N PHE A 88 9.82 -8.38 4.76
CA PHE A 88 10.20 -9.40 5.74
C PHE A 88 9.86 -8.97 7.17
N THR A 89 10.08 -7.70 7.51
CA THR A 89 9.70 -7.17 8.83
C THR A 89 8.18 -7.21 9.01
N MET A 90 7.41 -6.88 7.97
CA MET A 90 5.94 -6.95 8.03
C MET A 90 5.42 -8.38 8.10
N ALA A 91 6.03 -9.31 7.38
CA ALA A 91 5.70 -10.74 7.48
C ALA A 91 6.03 -11.30 8.86
N ALA A 92 7.21 -10.96 9.42
CA ALA A 92 7.63 -11.38 10.75
C ALA A 92 6.74 -10.79 11.84
N LEU A 93 6.43 -9.48 11.78
CA LEU A 93 5.49 -8.85 12.71
C LEU A 93 4.12 -9.50 12.64
N GLY A 94 3.62 -9.76 11.43
CA GLY A 94 2.33 -10.40 11.26
C GLY A 94 2.30 -11.82 11.81
N TRP A 95 3.34 -12.60 11.58
CA TRP A 95 3.47 -13.93 12.14
C TRP A 95 3.53 -13.89 13.68
N VAL A 96 4.37 -13.04 14.28
CA VAL A 96 4.48 -12.92 15.73
C VAL A 96 3.15 -12.48 16.36
N PHE A 97 2.48 -11.46 15.80
CA PHE A 97 1.21 -10.98 16.34
C PHE A 97 0.12 -12.03 16.28
N PHE A 98 -0.15 -12.59 15.09
CA PHE A 98 -1.30 -13.48 14.92
C PHE A 98 -1.03 -14.93 15.38
N ARG A 99 0.24 -15.37 15.44
CA ARG A 99 0.57 -16.74 15.87
C ARG A 99 1.00 -16.88 17.33
N PHE A 100 1.52 -15.82 17.98
CA PHE A 100 1.98 -15.87 19.37
C PHE A 100 1.17 -14.97 20.32
N LEU A 101 0.84 -13.74 19.93
CA LEU A 101 0.16 -12.78 20.82
C LEU A 101 -1.37 -12.92 20.80
N PHE A 102 -1.96 -13.18 19.62
CA PHE A 102 -3.41 -13.23 19.42
C PHE A 102 -3.92 -14.62 19.02
N ALA A 103 -3.14 -15.67 19.28
CA ALA A 103 -3.48 -17.04 18.89
C ALA A 103 -4.81 -17.55 19.48
N ASP A 104 -5.17 -17.09 20.68
CA ASP A 104 -6.44 -17.44 21.34
C ASP A 104 -7.62 -16.54 20.94
N LEU A 105 -7.36 -15.38 20.30
CA LEU A 105 -8.40 -14.40 19.96
C LEU A 105 -8.83 -14.44 18.49
N VAL A 106 -8.06 -15.10 17.60
CA VAL A 106 -8.26 -15.04 16.14
C VAL A 106 -8.25 -16.44 15.53
N ASP A 107 -9.26 -16.74 14.71
CA ASP A 107 -9.35 -17.99 13.97
C ASP A 107 -8.15 -18.14 13.00
N PRO A 108 -7.52 -19.33 12.89
CA PRO A 108 -6.35 -19.55 12.05
C PRO A 108 -6.56 -19.22 10.57
N GLN A 109 -7.80 -19.25 10.06
CA GLN A 109 -8.09 -18.86 8.68
C GLN A 109 -8.02 -17.35 8.50
N THR A 110 -8.66 -16.57 9.37
CA THR A 110 -8.67 -15.10 9.30
C THR A 110 -7.30 -14.50 9.64
N ALA A 111 -6.54 -15.15 10.52
CA ALA A 111 -5.15 -14.80 10.81
C ALA A 111 -4.27 -14.79 9.53
N GLY A 112 -4.45 -15.79 8.66
CA GLY A 112 -3.73 -15.86 7.39
C GLY A 112 -4.06 -14.72 6.43
N GLU A 113 -5.32 -14.28 6.39
CA GLU A 113 -5.76 -13.13 5.59
C GLU A 113 -5.21 -11.81 6.13
N TYR A 114 -5.18 -11.62 7.46
CA TYR A 114 -4.58 -10.44 8.06
C TYR A 114 -3.07 -10.37 7.84
N ILE A 115 -2.37 -11.50 7.91
CA ILE A 115 -0.94 -11.57 7.58
C ILE A 115 -0.71 -11.19 6.12
N ALA A 116 -1.51 -11.71 5.19
CA ALA A 116 -1.44 -11.34 3.78
C ALA A 116 -1.70 -9.82 3.58
N GLY A 117 -2.71 -9.27 4.26
CA GLY A 117 -3.02 -7.84 4.25
C GLY A 117 -1.85 -6.98 4.74
N MET A 118 -1.19 -7.35 5.84
CA MET A 118 -0.02 -6.63 6.34
C MET A 118 1.18 -6.69 5.40
N ILE A 119 1.40 -7.84 4.74
CA ILE A 119 2.45 -7.96 3.74
C ILE A 119 2.15 -7.03 2.54
N LEU A 120 0.90 -7.00 2.08
CA LEU A 120 0.47 -6.11 0.99
C LEU A 120 0.65 -4.63 1.36
N LEU A 121 0.28 -4.22 2.57
CA LEU A 121 0.55 -2.87 3.09
C LEU A 121 2.06 -2.58 3.16
N GLY A 122 2.88 -3.60 3.43
CA GLY A 122 4.33 -3.53 3.40
C GLY A 122 4.89 -3.22 2.01
N VAL A 123 4.32 -3.80 0.97
CA VAL A 123 4.78 -3.61 -0.43
C VAL A 123 4.29 -2.27 -0.99
N ALA A 124 3.12 -1.81 -0.57
CA ALA A 124 2.52 -0.60 -1.09
C ALA A 124 3.43 0.65 -0.88
N PRO A 125 3.71 1.43 -1.94
CA PRO A 125 4.42 2.68 -1.82
C PRO A 125 3.51 3.76 -1.23
N CYS A 126 3.95 4.41 -0.15
CA CYS A 126 3.20 5.48 0.52
C CYS A 126 3.58 6.86 -0.05
N THR A 127 3.10 7.16 -1.25
CA THR A 127 3.50 8.37 -2.00
C THR A 127 3.04 9.66 -1.29
N ALA A 128 1.73 9.79 -1.04
CA ALA A 128 1.09 10.97 -0.45
C ALA A 128 1.65 11.33 0.93
N MET A 129 1.92 10.32 1.76
CA MET A 129 2.38 10.53 3.12
C MET A 129 3.78 11.15 3.14
N VAL A 130 4.74 10.52 2.46
CA VAL A 130 6.14 11.00 2.45
C VAL A 130 6.23 12.40 1.86
N PHE A 131 5.38 12.72 0.89
CA PHE A 131 5.31 14.06 0.32
C PHE A 131 4.90 15.12 1.35
N VAL A 132 3.83 14.89 2.11
CA VAL A 132 3.38 15.83 3.15
C VAL A 132 4.45 15.98 4.24
N TRP A 133 5.10 14.89 4.66
CA TRP A 133 6.21 14.98 5.62
C TRP A 133 7.38 15.77 5.08
N SER A 134 7.73 15.60 3.80
CA SER A 134 8.77 16.38 3.14
C SER A 134 8.44 17.86 3.15
N GLN A 135 7.18 18.25 2.90
CA GLN A 135 6.75 19.65 2.99
C GLN A 135 6.88 20.20 4.42
N LEU A 136 6.50 19.40 5.44
CA LEU A 136 6.57 19.80 6.85
C LEU A 136 8.00 19.95 7.37
N THR A 137 8.95 19.20 6.81
CA THR A 137 10.37 19.25 7.22
C THR A 137 11.22 20.16 6.32
N GLU A 138 10.60 21.03 5.51
CA GLU A 138 11.30 21.89 4.54
C GLU A 138 12.23 21.11 3.59
N GLY A 139 11.85 19.86 3.28
CA GLY A 139 12.58 18.97 2.39
C GLY A 139 12.29 19.25 0.93
N ASP A 140 13.19 18.81 0.05
CA ASP A 140 13.01 18.95 -1.40
C ASP A 140 11.91 17.99 -1.90
N ALA A 141 10.75 18.57 -2.22
CA ALA A 141 9.58 17.85 -2.71
C ALA A 141 9.87 17.08 -4.01
N ASN A 142 10.70 17.63 -4.88
CA ASN A 142 11.07 17.02 -6.16
C ASN A 142 11.97 15.81 -5.93
N TYR A 143 12.88 15.88 -4.96
CA TYR A 143 13.72 14.74 -4.57
C TYR A 143 12.86 13.57 -4.06
N THR A 144 11.90 13.87 -3.18
CA THR A 144 10.95 12.90 -2.64
C THR A 144 10.07 12.29 -3.73
N LEU A 145 9.60 13.09 -4.68
CA LEU A 145 8.82 12.63 -5.83
C LEU A 145 9.62 11.68 -6.72
N VAL A 146 10.86 12.01 -7.05
CA VAL A 146 11.75 11.12 -7.83
C VAL A 146 12.02 9.84 -7.06
N GLN A 147 12.23 9.92 -5.75
CA GLN A 147 12.44 8.76 -4.90
C GLN A 147 11.25 7.79 -4.92
N VAL A 148 10.05 8.34 -4.77
CA VAL A 148 8.81 7.58 -4.82
C VAL A 148 8.54 7.01 -6.22
N SER A 149 8.76 7.80 -7.27
CA SER A 149 8.53 7.39 -8.67
C SER A 149 9.48 6.27 -9.09
N VAL A 150 10.75 6.35 -8.72
CA VAL A 150 11.72 5.28 -9.00
C VAL A 150 11.37 4.00 -8.23
N ASN A 151 10.93 4.13 -6.96
CA ASN A 151 10.47 2.98 -6.20
C ASN A 151 9.25 2.31 -6.83
N ASP A 152 8.29 3.09 -7.35
CA ASP A 152 7.09 2.57 -8.04
C ASP A 152 7.42 1.91 -9.38
N VAL A 153 8.29 2.52 -10.19
CA VAL A 153 8.78 1.91 -11.44
C VAL A 153 9.49 0.58 -11.17
N ILE A 154 10.36 0.52 -10.16
CA ILE A 154 11.03 -0.73 -9.79
C ILE A 154 10.02 -1.76 -9.27
N MET A 155 8.95 -1.33 -8.61
CA MET A 155 7.87 -2.21 -8.22
C MET A 155 7.18 -2.84 -9.42
N ILE A 156 6.83 -2.05 -10.43
CA ILE A 156 6.26 -2.55 -11.68
C ILE A 156 7.22 -3.55 -12.33
N PHE A 157 8.50 -3.23 -12.43
CA PHE A 157 9.49 -4.14 -13.01
C PHE A 157 9.66 -5.44 -12.22
N ARG A 158 9.71 -5.38 -10.89
CA ARG A 158 9.87 -6.58 -10.04
C ARG A 158 8.63 -7.45 -10.03
N LEU A 159 7.44 -6.86 -9.99
CA LEU A 159 6.18 -7.59 -10.10
C LEU A 159 6.05 -8.24 -11.48
N CYS A 160 6.37 -7.49 -12.55
CA CYS A 160 6.36 -8.00 -13.92
C CYS A 160 7.36 -9.13 -14.12
N ALA A 161 8.61 -8.95 -13.67
CA ALA A 161 9.63 -9.98 -13.74
C ALA A 161 9.26 -11.23 -12.93
N ALA A 162 8.70 -11.08 -11.72
CA ALA A 162 8.26 -12.20 -10.90
C ALA A 162 7.08 -12.96 -11.53
N GLY A 163 6.10 -12.24 -12.10
CA GLY A 163 4.98 -12.85 -12.83
C GLY A 163 5.42 -13.63 -14.06
N CYS A 164 6.30 -13.03 -14.88
CA CYS A 164 6.84 -13.68 -16.09
C CYS A 164 7.72 -14.91 -15.80
N LEU A 165 8.42 -14.95 -14.65
CA LEU A 165 9.25 -16.09 -14.26
C LEU A 165 8.44 -17.24 -13.66
N SER A 166 7.32 -16.93 -13.00
CA SER A 166 6.53 -17.92 -12.25
C SER A 166 5.44 -18.59 -13.09
N VAL A 167 4.99 -17.95 -14.16
CA VAL A 167 3.91 -18.44 -15.02
C VAL A 167 4.35 -18.41 -16.48
N GLY A 168 4.45 -19.58 -17.10
CA GLY A 168 4.63 -19.72 -18.54
C GLY A 168 3.47 -19.09 -19.31
N GLY A 169 3.56 -17.78 -19.58
CA GLY A 169 2.79 -17.09 -20.61
C GLY A 169 1.32 -16.77 -20.33
N ASN A 170 0.84 -16.76 -19.08
CA ASN A 170 -0.50 -16.23 -18.75
C ASN A 170 -0.36 -15.00 -17.85
N GLY A 171 -0.65 -13.83 -18.41
CA GLY A 171 -0.24 -12.50 -17.94
C GLY A 171 -0.98 -11.96 -16.70
N HIS A 172 -1.06 -12.73 -15.62
CA HIS A 172 -1.48 -12.20 -14.32
C HIS A 172 -0.22 -11.81 -13.55
N CYS A 173 -0.05 -10.51 -13.33
CA CYS A 173 1.09 -9.91 -12.67
C CYS A 173 0.57 -9.19 -11.42
N GLY A 174 0.48 -9.90 -10.30
CA GLY A 174 -0.17 -9.40 -9.09
C GLY A 174 0.75 -9.24 -7.89
N ALA A 175 0.65 -8.10 -7.19
CA ALA A 175 1.23 -7.93 -5.84
C ALA A 175 0.72 -8.98 -4.83
N LEU A 176 -0.46 -9.56 -5.09
CA LEU A 176 -1.04 -10.68 -4.35
C LEU A 176 -0.27 -11.99 -4.51
N GLU A 177 0.27 -12.29 -5.70
CA GLU A 177 1.09 -13.50 -5.89
C GLU A 177 2.45 -13.37 -5.21
N TYR A 178 3.05 -12.17 -5.29
CA TYR A 178 4.26 -11.84 -4.52
C TYR A 178 4.02 -11.98 -3.01
N ALA A 179 2.91 -11.43 -2.49
CA ALA A 179 2.58 -11.52 -1.06
C ALA A 179 2.30 -12.96 -0.63
N GLY A 180 1.63 -13.76 -1.48
CA GLY A 180 1.42 -15.18 -1.28
C GLY A 180 2.72 -15.98 -1.24
N ALA A 181 3.64 -15.76 -2.18
CA ALA A 181 4.96 -16.41 -2.21
C ALA A 181 5.80 -16.05 -0.98
N LEU A 182 5.78 -14.78 -0.56
CA LEU A 182 6.48 -14.32 0.64
C LEU A 182 5.88 -14.92 1.92
N ARG A 183 4.55 -15.02 2.00
CA ARG A 183 3.85 -15.68 3.11
C ARG A 183 4.25 -17.15 3.20
N CYS A 184 4.25 -17.90 2.09
CA CYS A 184 4.66 -19.31 2.08
C CYS A 184 6.12 -19.48 2.55
N THR A 185 7.01 -18.57 2.14
CA THR A 185 8.42 -18.60 2.53
C THR A 185 8.63 -18.32 4.02
N VAL A 186 7.91 -17.34 4.58
CA VAL A 186 8.10 -16.89 5.97
C VAL A 186 7.30 -17.73 6.97
N CYS A 187 6.09 -18.16 6.62
CA CYS A 187 5.19 -18.88 7.53
C CYS A 187 5.30 -20.41 7.40
N GLY A 188 6.00 -20.94 6.39
CA GLY A 188 6.16 -22.39 6.18
C GLY A 188 4.87 -23.12 5.82
N ASP A 189 3.83 -22.40 5.38
CA ASP A 189 2.57 -22.99 4.95
C ASP A 189 2.79 -23.82 3.66
N PRO A 190 2.29 -25.06 3.56
CA PRO A 190 2.38 -25.84 2.33
C PRO A 190 1.66 -25.09 1.21
N PRO A 191 2.09 -25.24 -0.07
CA PRO A 191 1.45 -24.61 -1.22
C PRO A 191 0.06 -25.25 -1.43
N SER A 192 -0.89 -24.85 -0.59
CA SER A 192 -2.29 -25.26 -0.72
C SER A 192 -2.86 -24.48 -1.90
N ARG A 193 -3.59 -25.20 -2.77
CA ARG A 193 -4.18 -24.71 -4.03
C ARG A 193 -5.10 -23.49 -3.89
N ARG A 194 -5.31 -22.98 -2.66
CA ARG A 194 -6.21 -21.89 -2.31
C ARG A 194 -5.61 -20.48 -2.48
N CYS A 195 -4.29 -20.35 -2.69
CA CYS A 195 -3.68 -19.07 -3.08
C CYS A 195 -4.11 -18.61 -4.50
N ALA A 196 -4.63 -19.53 -5.33
CA ALA A 196 -5.27 -19.20 -6.60
C ALA A 196 -6.71 -18.69 -6.41
N ASP A 197 -7.44 -19.19 -5.41
CA ASP A 197 -8.86 -18.84 -5.20
C ASP A 197 -9.06 -17.42 -4.64
N SER A 198 -8.08 -16.84 -3.94
CA SER A 198 -8.14 -15.43 -3.54
C SER A 198 -8.16 -14.46 -4.73
N GLN A 199 -7.79 -14.91 -5.94
CA GLN A 199 -7.95 -14.12 -7.18
C GLN A 199 -9.42 -14.05 -7.65
N SER A 200 -10.26 -15.02 -7.28
CA SER A 200 -11.69 -15.05 -7.64
C SER A 200 -12.56 -14.14 -6.77
N ALA A 201 -12.14 -13.84 -5.54
CA ALA A 201 -12.88 -12.96 -4.64
C ALA A 201 -12.71 -11.45 -4.94
N THR A 202 -11.74 -11.08 -5.78
CA THR A 202 -11.57 -9.68 -6.25
C THR A 202 -12.21 -9.45 -7.63
N SER A 203 -12.86 -10.47 -8.20
CA SER A 203 -13.57 -10.43 -9.48
C SER A 203 -15.07 -10.74 -9.37
N ALA A 204 -15.63 -10.69 -8.16
CA ALA A 204 -17.06 -10.70 -7.91
C ALA A 204 -17.58 -9.29 -7.64
#